data_AF-A0A0U1L0W0-F1
#
_entry.id   AF-A0A0U1L0W0-F1
#
_cell.length_a   1.000
_cell.length_b   1.000
_cell.length_c   1.000
_cell.angle_alpha   90.00
_cell.angle_beta   90.00
_cell.angle_gamma   90.00
#
_symmetry.space_group_name_H-M   'P 1'
#
loop_
_entity.id
_entity.type
_entity.pdbx_description
1 polymer ?
#
loop_
_entity_poly.entity_id
_entity_poly.type
_entity_poly.pdbx_seq_one_letter_code
_entity_poly.pdbx_strand_id
1 'polypeptide(L)'
;MLKSIPFDLFEQGQTIYFDIKRLEKLELIMGVPINTTIRKGNAGIHFCLAGLLVGLQHENPKATADFYADKIDEYFDNGGTLDELAIPIVRAILASGIFGKQKETEEKNA
;
A
#
# COMPACT_ATOMS: atom_id res chain seq x y z
N MET A 1 -14.36 -4.53 -10.16
CA MET A 1 -13.46 -3.39 -10.39
C MET A 1 -12.32 -3.48 -9.41
N LEU A 2 -11.08 -3.26 -9.88
CA LEU A 2 -9.93 -3.04 -9.00
C LEU A 2 -10.18 -1.77 -8.20
N LYS A 3 -10.16 -1.86 -6.87
CA LYS A 3 -10.36 -0.72 -5.99
C LYS A 3 -9.01 -0.05 -5.75
N SER A 4 -8.74 1.00 -6.49
CA SER A 4 -7.58 1.86 -6.25
C SER A 4 -7.87 2.82 -5.09
N ILE A 5 -6.85 3.13 -4.30
CA ILE A 5 -6.90 4.10 -3.20
C ILE A 5 -6.07 5.32 -3.61
N PRO A 6 -6.52 6.55 -3.33
CA PRO A 6 -5.71 7.75 -3.53
C PRO A 6 -4.40 7.67 -2.73
N PHE A 7 -3.30 8.10 -3.35
CA PHE A 7 -1.96 8.14 -2.77
C PHE A 7 -1.29 9.47 -3.16
N ASP A 8 -1.73 10.57 -2.57
CA ASP A 8 -1.25 11.92 -2.96
C ASP A 8 -0.02 12.39 -2.16
N LEU A 9 0.84 11.45 -1.71
CA LEU A 9 1.97 11.78 -0.82
C LEU A 9 3.23 12.24 -1.57
N PHE A 10 3.49 11.67 -2.75
CA PHE A 10 4.67 12.01 -3.55
C PHE A 10 4.33 12.88 -4.75
N GLU A 11 3.18 12.62 -5.40
CA GLU A 11 2.66 13.40 -6.51
C GLU A 11 1.13 13.45 -6.42
N GLN A 12 0.54 14.55 -6.88
CA GLN A 12 -0.91 14.75 -6.84
C GLN A 12 -1.61 13.87 -7.89
N GLY A 13 -2.71 13.24 -7.49
CA GLY A 13 -3.54 12.38 -8.34
C GLY A 13 -3.04 10.94 -8.46
N GLN A 14 -1.98 10.57 -7.75
CA GLN A 14 -1.46 9.20 -7.75
C GLN A 14 -2.44 8.26 -7.06
N THR A 15 -2.48 7.02 -7.55
CA THR A 15 -3.30 5.96 -6.94
C THR A 15 -2.47 4.72 -6.68
N ILE A 16 -2.79 4.01 -5.60
CA ILE A 16 -2.17 2.75 -5.23
C ILE A 16 -3.22 1.62 -5.21
N TYR A 17 -2.87 0.47 -5.78
CA TYR A 17 -3.74 -0.70 -5.75
C TYR A 17 -2.96 -2.02 -5.74
N PHE A 18 -3.66 -3.07 -5.32
CA PHE A 18 -3.13 -4.44 -5.34
C PHE A 18 -4.14 -5.39 -5.98
N ASP A 19 -3.72 -6.05 -7.06
CA ASP A 19 -4.35 -7.27 -7.58
C ASP A 19 -3.60 -8.51 -7.08
N ILE A 20 -4.05 -9.70 -7.45
CA ILE A 20 -3.42 -10.95 -6.98
C ILE A 20 -1.94 -11.06 -7.38
N LYS A 21 -1.56 -10.55 -8.55
CA LYS A 21 -0.17 -10.60 -9.04
C LYS A 21 0.72 -9.65 -8.23
N ARG A 22 0.21 -8.48 -7.87
CA ARG A 22 0.89 -7.52 -7.00
C ARG A 22 0.99 -8.04 -5.57
N LEU A 23 -0.05 -8.66 -5.04
CA LEU A 23 0.01 -9.27 -3.71
C LEU A 23 1.07 -10.36 -3.64
N GLU A 24 1.11 -11.26 -4.63
CA GLU A 24 2.12 -12.31 -4.70
C GLU A 24 3.55 -11.73 -4.82
N LYS A 25 3.75 -10.73 -5.69
CA LYS A 25 5.04 -10.02 -5.79
C LYS A 25 5.44 -9.33 -4.48
N LEU A 26 4.49 -8.74 -3.77
CA LEU A 26 4.73 -8.13 -2.47
C LEU A 26 5.16 -9.16 -1.43
N GLU A 27 4.49 -10.32 -1.36
CA GLU A 27 4.88 -11.41 -0.47
C GLU A 27 6.28 -11.97 -0.78
N LEU A 28 6.62 -12.11 -2.08
CA LEU A 28 7.96 -12.53 -2.51
C LEU A 28 9.05 -11.56 -2.03
N ILE A 29 8.81 -10.25 -2.12
CA ILE A 29 9.76 -9.23 -1.66
C ILE A 29 9.88 -9.25 -0.13
N MET A 30 8.74 -9.35 0.56
CA MET A 30 8.70 -9.33 2.02
C MET A 30 9.23 -10.62 2.67
N GLY A 31 9.28 -11.73 1.92
CA GLY A 31 9.65 -13.06 2.42
C GLY A 31 8.65 -13.64 3.43
N VAL A 32 7.50 -13.00 3.62
CA VAL A 32 6.45 -13.41 4.56
C VAL A 32 5.06 -13.16 3.96
N PRO A 33 4.06 -13.97 4.33
CA PRO A 33 2.68 -13.74 3.92
C PRO A 33 2.15 -12.38 4.36
N ILE A 34 1.47 -11.66 3.46
CA ILE A 34 1.00 -10.29 3.71
C ILE A 34 -0.05 -10.26 4.82
N ASN A 35 -0.86 -11.32 4.91
CA ASN A 35 -1.85 -11.48 5.97
C ASN A 35 -1.23 -11.46 7.37
N THR A 36 0.00 -11.98 7.51
CA THR A 36 0.74 -12.04 8.76
C THR A 36 1.29 -10.67 9.11
N THR A 37 1.86 -9.97 8.14
CA THR A 37 2.37 -8.60 8.28
C THR A 37 1.29 -7.64 8.77
N ILE A 38 0.12 -7.65 8.12
CA ILE A 38 -1.01 -6.78 8.49
C ILE A 38 -1.54 -7.12 9.89
N ARG A 39 -1.78 -8.40 10.20
CA ARG A 39 -2.34 -8.80 11.52
C ARG A 39 -1.41 -8.49 12.70
N LYS A 40 -0.09 -8.52 12.48
CA LYS A 40 0.90 -8.18 13.51
C LYS A 40 1.15 -6.67 13.64
N GLY A 41 0.60 -5.85 12.74
CA GLY A 41 0.90 -4.42 12.70
C GLY A 41 2.34 -4.13 12.25
N ASN A 42 2.98 -5.04 11.50
CA ASN A 42 4.37 -4.91 11.07
C ASN A 42 4.51 -4.05 9.80
N ALA A 43 3.85 -2.89 9.76
CA ALA A 43 3.88 -1.97 8.61
C ALA A 43 5.08 -1.01 8.67
N GLY A 44 6.30 -1.56 8.76
CA GLY A 44 7.54 -0.79 8.86
C GLY A 44 8.08 -0.28 7.51
N ILE A 45 9.30 0.28 7.51
CA ILE A 45 9.95 0.86 6.31
C ILE A 45 10.08 -0.16 5.17
N HIS A 46 10.51 -1.39 5.46
CA HIS A 46 10.65 -2.42 4.43
C HIS A 46 9.30 -2.74 3.76
N PHE A 47 8.22 -2.80 4.56
CA PHE A 47 6.86 -2.95 4.05
C PHE A 47 6.45 -1.78 3.17
N CYS A 48 6.76 -0.55 3.57
CA CYS A 48 6.43 0.63 2.78
C CYS A 48 7.17 0.64 1.44
N LEU A 49 8.49 0.43 1.42
CA LEU A 49 9.29 0.36 0.19
C LEU A 49 8.76 -0.71 -0.78
N ALA A 50 8.52 -1.92 -0.28
CA ALA A 50 7.98 -3.00 -1.09
C ALA A 50 6.57 -2.69 -1.60
N GLY A 51 5.72 -2.12 -0.72
CA GLY A 51 4.36 -1.71 -1.03
C GLY A 51 4.30 -0.65 -2.13
N LEU A 52 5.16 0.37 -2.08
CA LEU A 52 5.23 1.43 -3.09
C LEU A 52 5.75 0.87 -4.42
N LEU A 53 6.84 0.11 -4.40
CA LEU A 53 7.46 -0.48 -5.58
C LEU A 53 6.47 -1.33 -6.40
N VAL A 54 5.58 -2.03 -5.71
CA VAL A 54 4.59 -2.91 -6.33
C VAL A 54 3.27 -2.19 -6.63
N GLY A 55 2.76 -1.43 -5.65
CA GLY A 55 1.44 -0.83 -5.67
C GLY A 55 1.34 0.41 -6.57
N LEU A 56 2.45 1.11 -6.81
CA LEU A 56 2.54 2.27 -7.71
C LEU A 56 3.19 1.93 -9.06
N GLN A 57 3.46 0.65 -9.35
CA GLN A 57 4.15 0.25 -10.57
C GLN A 57 3.42 0.70 -11.86
N HIS A 58 2.10 0.93 -11.82
CA HIS A 58 1.35 1.45 -12.97
C HIS A 58 1.51 2.96 -13.16
N GLU A 59 1.75 3.73 -12.09
CA GLU A 59 2.05 5.16 -12.17
C GLU A 59 3.49 5.38 -12.65
N ASN A 60 4.43 4.57 -12.13
CA ASN A 60 5.84 4.66 -12.50
C ASN A 60 6.48 3.27 -12.74
N PRO A 61 6.37 2.71 -13.96
CA PRO A 61 6.86 1.36 -14.29
C PRO A 61 8.38 1.17 -14.18
N LYS A 62 9.15 2.26 -14.17
CA LYS A 62 10.62 2.24 -14.14
C LYS A 62 11.19 2.58 -12.76
N ALA A 63 10.34 2.87 -11.77
CA ALA A 63 10.78 3.19 -10.42
C ALA A 63 11.53 1.99 -9.80
N THR A 64 12.59 2.30 -9.07
CA THR A 64 13.41 1.36 -8.32
C THR A 64 13.10 1.45 -6.82
N ALA A 65 13.66 0.53 -6.03
CA ALA A 65 13.60 0.64 -4.57
C ALA A 65 14.28 1.93 -4.09
N ASP A 66 15.45 2.27 -4.65
CA ASP A 66 16.19 3.49 -4.30
C ASP A 66 15.39 4.75 -4.60
N PHE A 67 14.67 4.80 -5.74
CA PHE A 67 13.79 5.93 -6.06
C PHE A 67 12.73 6.17 -4.98
N TYR A 68 12.11 5.10 -4.46
CA TYR A 68 11.13 5.23 -3.38
C TYR A 68 11.78 5.48 -2.03
N ALA A 69 13.02 5.05 -1.79
CA ALA A 69 13.77 5.42 -0.59
C ALA A 69 14.01 6.93 -0.56
N ASP A 70 14.50 7.50 -1.66
CA ASP A 70 14.72 8.95 -1.78
C ASP A 70 13.41 9.74 -1.55
N LYS A 71 12.28 9.23 -2.07
CA LYS A 71 10.96 9.85 -1.87
C LYS A 71 10.46 9.76 -0.44
N ILE A 72 10.72 8.67 0.26
CA ILE A 72 10.38 8.53 1.69
C ILE A 72 11.23 9.48 2.52
N ASP A 73 12.54 9.58 2.24
CA ASP A 73 13.44 10.51 2.93
C ASP A 73 12.98 11.96 2.73
N GLU A 74 12.69 12.37 1.48
CA GLU A 74 12.14 13.69 1.17
C GLU A 74 10.81 13.94 1.91
N TYR A 75 9.94 12.93 1.99
CA TYR A 75 8.66 13.04 2.68
C TYR A 75 8.83 13.24 4.20
N PHE A 76 9.77 12.52 4.82
CA PHE A 76 10.07 12.63 6.25
C PHE A 76 10.77 13.94 6.60
N ASP A 77 11.68 14.43 5.74
CA ASP A 77 12.32 15.74 5.91
C ASP A 77 11.30 16.89 5.90
N ASN A 78 10.18 16.71 5.18
CA ASN A 78 9.07 17.65 5.15
C ASN A 78 8.05 17.45 6.29
N GLY A 79 8.34 16.59 7.27
CA GLY A 79 7.52 16.35 8.46
C GLY A 79 6.47 15.24 8.31
N GLY A 80 6.48 14.51 7.19
CA GLY A 80 5.66 13.32 7.01
C GLY A 80 6.08 12.18 7.95
N THR A 81 5.15 11.28 8.22
CA THR A 81 5.36 10.18 9.17
C THR A 81 5.25 8.82 8.50
N LEU A 82 5.84 7.80 9.13
CA LEU A 82 5.72 6.41 8.65
C LEU A 82 4.28 5.93 8.62
N ASP A 83 3.45 6.32 9.59
CA ASP A 83 2.05 5.90 9.64
C ASP A 83 1.24 6.48 8.48
N GLU A 84 1.45 7.76 8.15
CA GLU A 84 0.80 8.41 6.99
C GLU A 84 1.16 7.70 5.67
N LEU A 85 2.38 7.18 5.57
CA LEU A 85 2.83 6.37 4.43
C LEU A 85 2.23 4.96 4.43
N ALA A 86 2.21 4.29 5.58
CA ALA A 86 1.77 2.91 5.73
C ALA A 86 0.26 2.74 5.56
N ILE A 87 -0.54 3.65 6.12
CA ILE A 87 -2.00 3.60 6.09
C ILE A 87 -2.58 3.41 4.69
N PRO A 88 -2.25 4.22 3.66
CA PRO A 88 -2.82 4.04 2.33
C PRO A 88 -2.40 2.72 1.67
N ILE A 89 -1.18 2.24 1.92
CA ILE A 89 -0.71 0.93 1.43
C ILE A 89 -1.55 -0.19 2.05
N VAL A 90 -1.74 -0.17 3.37
CA VAL A 90 -2.59 -1.13 4.09
C VAL A 90 -4.02 -1.08 3.57
N ARG A 91 -4.59 0.12 3.41
CA ARG A 91 -5.96 0.31 2.88
C ARG A 91 -6.11 -0.28 1.48
N ALA A 92 -5.13 -0.12 0.59
CA ALA A 92 -5.17 -0.69 -0.74
C ALA A 92 -5.07 -2.23 -0.73
N ILE A 93 -4.26 -2.79 0.17
CA ILE A 93 -4.20 -4.25 0.39
C ILE A 93 -5.56 -4.76 0.89
N LEU A 94 -6.20 -4.07 1.84
CA LEU A 94 -7.55 -4.45 2.31
C LEU A 94 -8.58 -4.34 1.17
N ALA A 95 -8.51 -3.27 0.37
CA ALA A 95 -9.41 -3.01 -0.75
C ALA A 95 -9.29 -4.05 -1.88
N SER A 96 -8.17 -4.77 -1.98
CA SER A 96 -8.01 -5.91 -2.90
C SER A 96 -8.99 -7.05 -2.62
N GLY A 97 -9.53 -7.12 -1.39
CA GLY A 97 -10.45 -8.17 -0.96
C GLY A 97 -9.75 -9.44 -0.44
N ILE A 98 -8.44 -9.42 -0.23
CA ILE A 98 -7.67 -10.58 0.27
C ILE A 98 -8.16 -11.08 1.65
N PHE A 99 -8.75 -10.21 2.48
CA PHE A 99 -9.34 -10.58 3.77
C PHE A 99 -10.84 -10.92 3.70
N GLY A 100 -11.37 -11.12 2.48
CA GLY A 100 -12.79 -11.25 2.22
C GLY A 100 -13.49 -9.89 2.09
N LYS A 101 -14.66 -9.89 1.44
CA LYS A 101 -15.51 -8.70 1.40
C LYS A 101 -16.05 -8.45 2.80
N GLN A 102 -15.69 -7.34 3.43
CA GLN A 102 -16.52 -6.79 4.48
C GLN A 102 -17.89 -6.55 3.85
N LYS A 103 -18.91 -7.29 4.28
CA LYS A 103 -20.28 -6.87 4.03
C LYS A 103 -20.38 -5.51 4.71
N GLU A 104 -20.53 -4.45 3.93
CA GLU A 104 -21.07 -3.20 4.46
C GLU A 104 -22.37 -3.63 5.14
N THR A 105 -22.40 -3.61 6.47
CA THR A 105 -23.66 -3.70 7.19
C THR A 105 -24.39 -2.44 6.78
N GLU A 106 -25.25 -2.57 5.76
CA GLU A 106 -26.30 -1.60 5.52
C GLU A 106 -27.07 -1.50 6.84
N GLU A 107 -26.74 -0.50 7.66
CA GLU A 107 -27.66 0.02 8.67
C GLU A 107 -28.85 0.58 7.88
N LYS A 108 -29.74 -0.33 7.49
CA LYS A 108 -31.12 -0.01 7.18
C LYS A 108 -31.71 0.46 8.50
N ASN A 109 -31.64 1.76 8.74
CA ASN A 109 -32.47 2.42 9.74
C ASN A 109 -33.93 2.05 9.44
N ALA A 110 -34.45 1.16 10.28
CA ALA A 110 -35.85 0.80 10.38
C ALA A 110 -36.60 1.84 11.22
#